data_AF-A0A1S3RZ52-F1
#
_entry.id   AF-A0A1S3RZ52-F1
#
_cell.length_a   1.000
_cell.length_b   1.000
_cell.length_c   1.000
_cell.angle_alpha   90.00
_cell.angle_beta   90.00
_cell.angle_gamma   90.00
#
_symmetry.space_group_name_H-M   'P 1'
#
loop_
_entity.id
_entity.type
_entity.pdbx_description
1 polymer ?
#
loop_
_entity_poly.entity_id
_entity_poly.type
_entity_poly.pdbx_seq_one_letter_code
_entity_poly.pdbx_strand_id
1 'polypeptide(L)'
;MSTSDLCQALLGHYCSRRHHQGKDKGKEVLDRKRQVLHLVTQWTTLYRDFLREDEHVKLFMKTLYRFLLDDLYEYPTLEKEQKDLQKLLRLHRRHTAEEYSPHRKVRGQTA
;
A
#
# COMPACT_ATOMS: atom_id res chain seq x y z
N MET A 1 -20.41 1.12 1.08
CA MET A 1 -19.42 1.34 0.00
C MET A 1 -18.63 0.06 -0.19
N SER A 2 -18.38 -0.34 -1.42
CA SER A 2 -17.52 -1.48 -1.71
C SER A 2 -16.04 -1.11 -1.53
N THR A 3 -15.16 -2.09 -1.35
CA THR A 3 -13.70 -1.88 -1.29
C THR A 3 -13.18 -1.28 -2.59
N SER A 4 -13.76 -1.66 -3.74
CA SER A 4 -13.41 -1.09 -5.05
C SER A 4 -13.74 0.40 -5.17
N ASP A 5 -14.91 0.83 -4.67
CA ASP A 5 -15.31 2.25 -4.70
C ASP A 5 -14.35 3.10 -3.84
N LEU A 6 -14.00 2.59 -2.67
CA LEU A 6 -13.05 3.24 -1.76
C LEU A 6 -11.66 3.35 -2.41
N CYS A 7 -11.17 2.26 -3.02
CA CYS A 7 -9.88 2.27 -3.73
C CYS A 7 -9.87 3.28 -4.88
N GLN A 8 -10.93 3.33 -5.70
CA GLN A 8 -11.04 4.30 -6.79
C GLN A 8 -11.12 5.74 -6.27
N ALA A 9 -11.86 6.00 -5.19
CA ALA A 9 -11.95 7.33 -4.59
C ALA A 9 -10.62 7.78 -4.00
N LEU A 10 -9.92 6.92 -3.27
CA LEU A 10 -8.60 7.21 -2.69
C LEU A 10 -7.54 7.44 -3.78
N LEU A 11 -7.55 6.61 -4.82
CA LEU A 11 -6.63 6.77 -5.95
C LEU A 11 -6.95 8.06 -6.72
N GLY A 12 -8.23 8.34 -6.95
CA GLY A 12 -8.70 9.58 -7.55
C GLY A 12 -8.25 10.80 -6.74
N HIS A 13 -8.32 10.75 -5.41
CA HIS A 13 -7.88 11.82 -4.52
C HIS A 13 -6.35 11.99 -4.52
N TYR A 14 -5.60 10.90 -4.59
CA TYR A 14 -4.13 10.91 -4.67
C TYR A 14 -3.60 11.41 -6.03
N CYS A 15 -4.26 10.99 -7.11
CA CYS A 15 -3.94 11.32 -8.49
C CYS A 15 -4.64 12.60 -8.97
N SER A 16 -5.46 13.25 -8.12
CA SER A 16 -6.00 14.58 -8.38
C SER A 16 -4.88 15.62 -8.33
N ARG A 17 -3.91 15.51 -9.24
CA ARG A 17 -3.11 16.65 -9.71
C ARG A 17 -4.10 17.56 -10.39
N ARG A 18 -4.76 18.41 -9.61
CA ARG A 18 -5.37 19.62 -10.14
C ARG A 18 -4.26 20.30 -10.93
N HIS A 19 -4.44 20.32 -12.24
CA HIS A 19 -3.57 20.86 -13.29
C HIS A 19 -3.39 22.39 -13.17
N HIS A 20 -3.21 22.90 -11.94
CA HIS A 20 -3.22 24.32 -11.62
C HIS A 20 -1.83 24.73 -11.16
N GLN A 21 -1.01 24.99 -12.18
CA GLN A 21 -0.09 26.13 -12.27
C GLN A 21 -0.29 27.17 -11.14
N GLY A 22 0.51 27.09 -10.09
CA GLY A 22 0.48 28.05 -8.99
C GLY A 22 1.48 27.69 -7.91
N LYS A 23 2.57 28.46 -7.82
CA LYS A 23 3.74 28.26 -6.93
C LYS A 23 3.43 28.08 -5.42
N ASP A 24 2.18 28.23 -4.98
CA ASP A 24 1.77 28.19 -3.58
C ASP A 24 1.04 26.88 -3.16
N LYS A 25 0.50 26.11 -4.13
CA LYS A 25 -0.36 24.93 -3.80
C LYS A 25 0.39 23.60 -3.69
N GLY A 26 1.70 23.58 -3.95
CA GLY A 26 2.51 22.36 -3.86
C GLY A 26 2.48 21.74 -2.46
N LYS A 27 2.49 22.58 -1.41
CA LYS A 27 2.36 22.12 -0.02
C LYS A 27 0.99 21.52 0.27
N GLU A 28 -0.10 22.12 -0.20
CA GLU A 28 -1.45 21.56 0.01
C GLU A 28 -1.63 20.22 -0.72
N VAL A 29 -1.07 20.09 -1.92
CA VAL A 29 -1.08 18.83 -2.68
C VAL A 29 -0.28 17.76 -1.95
N LEU A 30 0.88 18.11 -1.41
CA LEU A 30 1.68 17.20 -0.60
C LEU A 30 0.98 16.76 0.67
N ASP A 31 0.36 17.68 1.39
CA ASP A 31 -0.35 17.37 2.63
C ASP A 31 -1.51 16.42 2.38
N ARG A 32 -2.27 16.63 1.31
CA ARG A 32 -3.31 15.68 0.86
C ARG A 32 -2.74 14.32 0.53
N LYS A 33 -1.62 14.24 -0.20
CA LYS A 33 -0.94 12.97 -0.49
C LYS A 33 -0.53 12.27 0.79
N ARG A 34 0.02 13.00 1.77
CA ARG A 34 0.38 12.46 3.10
C ARG A 34 -0.81 11.95 3.87
N GLN A 35 -1.92 12.68 3.88
CA GLN A 35 -3.17 12.27 4.52
C GLN A 35 -3.71 10.99 3.91
N VAL A 36 -3.73 10.88 2.57
CA VAL A 36 -4.15 9.64 1.89
C VAL A 36 -3.23 8.48 2.26
N LEU A 37 -1.92 8.68 2.29
CA LEU A 37 -0.97 7.64 2.68
C LEU A 37 -1.16 7.19 4.13
N HIS A 38 -1.29 8.14 5.06
CA HIS A 38 -1.58 7.81 6.46
C HIS A 38 -2.89 7.05 6.60
N LEU A 39 -3.95 7.49 5.91
CA LEU A 39 -5.24 6.82 5.93
C LEU A 39 -5.14 5.40 5.38
N VAL A 40 -4.43 5.20 4.26
CA VAL A 40 -4.21 3.88 3.67
C VAL A 40 -3.40 2.99 4.60
N THR A 41 -2.35 3.49 5.24
CA THR A 41 -1.57 2.74 6.24
C THR A 41 -2.44 2.31 7.43
N GLN A 42 -3.24 3.22 7.99
CA GLN A 42 -4.11 2.92 9.13
C GLN A 42 -5.21 1.92 8.74
N TRP A 43 -5.88 2.16 7.60
CA TRP A 43 -6.89 1.27 7.06
C TRP A 43 -6.34 -0.13 6.84
N THR A 44 -5.14 -0.23 6.28
CA THR A 44 -4.52 -1.53 6.03
C THR A 44 -4.07 -2.23 7.29
N THR A 45 -3.69 -1.47 8.32
CA THR A 45 -3.36 -2.03 9.64
C THR A 45 -4.61 -2.58 10.34
N LEU A 46 -5.73 -1.87 10.24
CA LEU A 46 -7.00 -2.26 10.88
C LEU A 46 -7.66 -3.47 10.21
N TYR A 47 -7.66 -3.53 8.88
CA TYR A 47 -8.34 -4.59 8.11
C TYR A 47 -7.36 -5.61 7.51
N ARG A 48 -6.22 -5.80 8.16
CA ARG A 48 -5.03 -6.55 7.71
C ARG A 48 -5.32 -7.86 6.95
N ASP A 49 -6.05 -8.77 7.59
CA ASP A 49 -6.34 -10.09 7.02
C ASP A 49 -7.41 -10.02 5.94
N PHE A 50 -8.41 -9.16 6.12
CA PHE A 50 -9.51 -8.95 5.17
C PHE A 50 -9.03 -8.35 3.84
N LEU A 51 -8.13 -7.38 3.90
CA LEU A 51 -7.58 -6.69 2.73
C LEU A 51 -6.52 -7.52 1.99
N ARG A 52 -5.98 -8.57 2.61
CA ARG A 52 -5.00 -9.46 1.98
C ARG A 52 -5.64 -10.33 0.89
N GLU A 53 -6.90 -10.67 1.04
CA GLU A 53 -7.59 -11.54 0.08
C GLU A 53 -8.10 -10.75 -1.13
N ASP A 54 -8.51 -9.50 -0.90
CA ASP A 54 -9.10 -8.62 -1.90
C ASP A 54 -8.14 -8.24 -3.06
N GLU A 55 -8.52 -8.57 -4.29
CA GLU A 55 -7.76 -8.25 -5.50
C GLU A 55 -7.74 -6.75 -5.86
N HIS A 56 -8.83 -6.04 -5.58
CA HIS A 56 -8.91 -4.59 -5.82
C HIS A 56 -7.93 -3.86 -4.93
N VAL A 57 -7.78 -4.30 -3.68
CA VAL A 57 -6.82 -3.72 -2.73
C VAL A 57 -5.38 -4.01 -3.16
N LYS A 58 -5.09 -5.23 -3.63
CA LYS A 58 -3.77 -5.57 -4.19
C LYS A 58 -3.41 -4.68 -5.38
N LEU A 59 -4.36 -4.48 -6.30
CA LEU A 59 -4.16 -3.65 -7.48
C LEU A 59 -3.99 -2.17 -7.10
N PHE A 60 -4.83 -1.68 -6.17
CA PHE A 60 -4.74 -0.35 -5.60
C PHE A 60 -3.37 -0.08 -4.97
N MET A 61 -2.90 -0.98 -4.10
CA MET A 61 -1.60 -0.87 -3.43
C MET A 61 -0.42 -0.80 -4.41
N LYS A 62 -0.42 -1.66 -5.45
CA LYS A 62 0.59 -1.63 -6.50
C LYS A 62 0.60 -0.29 -7.25
N THR A 63 -0.59 0.22 -7.54
CA THR A 63 -0.78 1.45 -8.32
C THR A 63 -0.39 2.68 -7.49
N LEU A 64 -0.84 2.76 -6.24
CA LEU A 64 -0.47 3.80 -5.28
C LEU A 64 1.04 3.85 -5.05
N TYR A 65 1.69 2.69 -4.87
CA TYR A 65 3.14 2.63 -4.70
C TYR A 65 3.89 3.14 -5.92
N ARG A 66 3.40 2.83 -7.14
CA ARG A 66 3.99 3.35 -8.38
C ARG A 66 3.90 4.88 -8.46
N PHE A 67 2.74 5.46 -8.16
CA PHE A 67 2.60 6.91 -8.12
C PHE A 67 3.44 7.55 -7.02
N LEU A 68 3.52 6.93 -5.86
CA LEU A 68 4.33 7.43 -4.76
C LEU A 68 5.83 7.44 -5.08
N LEU A 69 6.33 6.43 -5.81
CA LEU A 69 7.72 6.42 -6.27
C LEU A 69 8.00 7.56 -7.26
N ASP A 70 7.04 7.87 -8.12
CA ASP A 70 7.13 9.00 -9.05
C ASP A 70 7.12 10.33 -8.29
N ASP A 71 6.18 10.52 -7.37
CA ASP A 71 6.11 11.71 -6.51
C ASP A 71 7.33 11.85 -5.58
N LEU A 72 8.02 10.76 -5.21
CA LEU A 72 9.24 10.82 -4.38
C LEU A 72 10.39 11.51 -5.12
N TYR A 73 10.41 11.42 -6.46
CA TYR A 73 11.39 12.13 -7.28
C TYR A 73 11.17 13.65 -7.23
N GLU A 74 9.90 14.08 -7.24
CA GLU A 74 9.53 15.50 -7.11
C GLU A 74 9.55 15.98 -5.64
N TYR A 75 9.29 15.07 -4.70
CA TYR A 75 9.04 15.39 -3.28
C TYR A 75 9.70 14.37 -2.35
N PRO A 76 11.01 14.52 -2.07
CA PRO A 76 11.75 13.60 -1.18
C PRO A 76 11.21 13.57 0.25
N THR A 77 10.40 14.57 0.63
CA THR A 77 9.76 14.64 1.96
C THR A 77 8.71 13.56 2.21
N LEU A 78 8.30 12.78 1.21
CA LEU A 78 7.39 11.63 1.34
C LEU A 78 8.09 10.32 1.73
N GLU A 79 9.42 10.33 1.89
CA GLU A 79 10.23 9.13 2.16
C GLU A 79 9.81 8.40 3.45
N LYS A 80 9.39 9.13 4.48
CA LYS A 80 8.98 8.53 5.76
C LYS A 80 7.72 7.68 5.58
N GLU A 81 6.71 8.22 4.91
CA GLU A 81 5.44 7.58 4.59
C GLU A 81 5.65 6.41 3.62
N GLN A 82 6.57 6.56 2.66
CA GLN A 82 7.01 5.48 1.77
C GLN A 82 7.57 4.28 2.55
N LYS A 83 8.47 4.54 3.50
CA LYS A 83 9.09 3.50 4.34
C LYS A 83 8.05 2.79 5.19
N ASP A 84 7.07 3.54 5.71
CA ASP A 84 6.00 2.99 6.53
C ASP A 84 5.06 2.07 5.72
N LEU A 85 4.62 2.56 4.56
CA LEU A 85 3.82 1.78 3.62
C LEU A 85 4.58 0.53 3.14
N GLN A 86 5.88 0.65 2.87
CA GLN A 86 6.72 -0.48 2.47
C GLN A 86 6.85 -1.52 3.58
N LYS A 87 7.01 -1.12 4.85
CA LYS A 87 7.02 -2.05 6.00
C LYS A 87 5.71 -2.80 6.11
N LEU A 88 4.59 -2.10 5.93
CA LEU A 88 3.26 -2.68 5.97
C LEU A 88 3.03 -3.67 4.83
N LEU A 89 3.40 -3.33 3.59
CA LEU A 89 3.37 -4.25 2.44
C LEU A 89 4.28 -5.47 2.64
N ARG A 90 5.46 -5.30 3.24
CA ARG A 90 6.35 -6.42 3.58
C ARG A 90 5.74 -7.34 4.63
N LEU A 91 5.02 -6.78 5.62
CA LEU A 91 4.31 -7.58 6.61
C LEU A 91 3.18 -8.41 5.98
N HIS A 92 2.45 -7.83 5.03
CA HIS A 92 1.46 -8.58 4.25
C HIS A 92 2.09 -9.74 3.45
N ARG A 93 3.33 -9.58 2.98
CA ARG A 93 4.06 -10.62 2.23
C ARG A 93 4.64 -11.73 3.11
N ARG A 94 5.13 -11.43 4.31
CA ARG A 94 5.78 -12.43 5.20
C ARG A 94 4.81 -13.48 5.73
N HIS A 95 3.53 -13.14 5.90
CA HIS A 95 2.52 -14.10 6.33
C HIS A 95 2.14 -15.12 5.25
N THR A 96 2.53 -14.91 3.98
CA THR A 96 2.40 -15.92 2.92
C THR A 96 3.58 -16.88 2.86
N ALA A 97 4.70 -16.58 3.54
CA ALA A 97 5.90 -17.41 3.49
C ALA A 97 5.94 -18.50 4.59
N GLU A 98 5.05 -18.43 5.58
CA GLU A 98 4.95 -19.43 6.66
C GLU A 98 4.02 -20.62 6.32
N GLU A 99 3.41 -20.64 5.12
CA GLU A 99 2.53 -21.74 4.69
C GLU A 99 3.11 -22.64 3.60
N TYR A 100 4.42 -22.53 3.34
CA TYR A 100 5.14 -23.54 2.55
C TYR A 100 6.41 -23.98 3.28
N SER A 101 6.22 -24.60 4.45
CA SER A 101 7.17 -25.60 4.93
C SER A 101 6.70 -26.96 4.40
N PRO A 102 7.28 -27.48 3.29
CA PRO A 102 6.80 -28.72 2.71
C PRO A 102 7.20 -29.85 3.66
N HIS A 103 6.21 -30.48 4.28
CA HIS A 103 6.36 -31.83 4.80
C HIS A 103 6.91 -32.75 3.70
N ARG A 104 8.18 -33.14 3.82
CA ARG A 104 8.81 -34.33 3.22
C ARG A 104 10.01 -34.66 4.11
N LYS A 105 10.14 -35.83 4.75
CA LYS A 105 9.76 -37.19 4.36
C LYS A 105 9.42 -38.01 5.62
N VAL A 106 8.30 -38.74 5.62
CA VAL A 106 8.17 -40.19 5.33
C VAL A 106 9.00 -41.12 6.25
N ARG A 107 8.29 -41.68 7.24
CA ARG A 107 8.27 -43.06 7.74
C ARG A 107 9.38 -44.04 7.30
N GLY A 108 10.03 -44.66 8.28
CA GLY A 108 10.68 -45.98 8.24
C GLY A 108 11.15 -46.31 9.68
N GLN A 109 10.38 -47.03 10.49
CA GLN A 109 10.50 -48.48 10.71
C GLN A 109 11.80 -49.10 10.17
N THR A 110 12.59 -49.66 11.10
CA THR A 110 13.69 -50.67 11.06
C THR A 110 14.80 -50.16 11.97
N ALA A 111 15.29 -50.85 13.01
CA ALA A 111 15.06 -52.17 13.55
C ALA A 111 15.45 -52.13 15.05
#